data_AF-A0A7C6FXF6-F1
#
_entry.id   AF-A0A7C6FXF6-F1
#
_cell.length_a   1.000
_cell.length_b   1.000
_cell.length_c   1.000
_cell.angle_alpha   90.00
_cell.angle_beta   90.00
_cell.angle_gamma   90.00
#
_symmetry.space_group_name_H-M   'P 1'
#
loop_
_entity.id
_entity.type
_entity.pdbx_description
1 polymer ?
#
loop_
_entity_poly.entity_id
_entity_poly.type
_entity_poly.pdbx_seq_one_letter_code
_entity_poly.pdbx_strand_id
1 'polypeptide(L)'
;MSKQYKQFPNLRKILVINKEEEQEKKKFEKKIFFLMAAIYCEDHHLTENNKISVSNLEFPDEIESWILERKRIANYRLCAACYELVNKAFQHTQRCPHSTYKTFCHECPTMCYRKEDQEKMLPIMRYSGKKIMWKHPIYTWRFIKNLLKNKNKIKNMIREENRGAEG
;
A
#
# COMPACT_ATOMS: atom_id res chain seq x y z
N MET A 1 4.79 21.07 12.49
CA MET A 1 4.05 20.04 11.74
C MET A 1 3.08 20.72 10.77
N SER A 2 3.26 20.57 9.46
CA SER A 2 2.38 21.24 8.48
C SER A 2 1.06 20.46 8.31
N LYS A 3 -0.04 21.07 8.75
CA LYS A 3 -1.40 20.56 8.54
C LYS A 3 -1.85 20.95 7.13
N GLN A 4 -2.34 20.00 6.35
CA GLN A 4 -2.93 20.27 5.03
C GLN A 4 -4.41 19.89 5.04
N TYR A 5 -5.24 20.78 4.52
CA TYR A 5 -6.66 20.57 4.29
C TYR A 5 -6.83 19.90 2.93
N LYS A 6 -7.42 18.69 2.89
CA LYS A 6 -7.79 18.04 1.61
C LYS A 6 -9.28 17.79 1.58
N GLN A 7 -9.92 18.27 0.52
CA GLN A 7 -11.30 17.94 0.17
C GLN A 7 -11.30 16.65 -0.65
N PHE A 8 -12.13 15.70 -0.26
CA PHE A 8 -12.25 14.42 -0.95
C PHE A 8 -13.54 14.39 -1.77
N PRO A 9 -13.49 14.02 -3.06
CA PRO A 9 -14.64 14.08 -3.97
C PRO A 9 -15.89 13.36 -3.44
N ASN A 10 -15.68 12.30 -2.66
CA ASN A 10 -16.75 11.45 -2.15
C ASN A 10 -17.06 11.63 -0.67
N LEU A 11 -16.25 12.38 0.09
CA LEU A 11 -16.53 12.64 1.51
C LEU A 11 -17.14 14.02 1.76
N ARG A 12 -17.25 14.90 0.75
CA ARG A 12 -17.77 16.29 0.85
C ARG A 12 -17.25 17.07 2.08
N LYS A 13 -16.13 16.66 2.67
CA LYS A 13 -15.56 17.18 3.92
C LYS A 13 -14.07 17.40 3.74
N ILE A 14 -13.57 18.43 4.40
CA ILE A 14 -12.15 18.77 4.47
C ILE A 14 -11.53 17.98 5.62
N LEU A 15 -10.62 17.05 5.33
CA LEU A 15 -9.85 16.39 6.38
C LEU A 15 -8.56 17.18 6.65
N VAL A 16 -8.28 17.41 7.93
CA VAL A 16 -6.97 17.85 8.39
C VAL A 16 -6.04 16.65 8.33
N ILE A 17 -5.09 16.71 7.41
CA ILE A 17 -4.09 15.67 7.23
C ILE A 17 -2.75 16.20 7.74
N ASN A 18 -2.14 15.42 8.63
CA ASN A 18 -0.74 15.57 8.92
C ASN A 18 0.06 14.96 7.75
N LYS A 19 0.85 15.77 7.04
CA LYS A 19 1.64 15.32 5.89
C LYS A 19 2.62 14.20 6.28
N GLU A 20 3.20 14.25 7.47
CA GLU A 20 4.12 13.22 7.95
C GLU A 20 3.40 11.88 8.17
N GLU A 21 2.22 11.89 8.80
CA GLU A 21 1.39 10.68 8.98
C GLU A 21 0.94 10.10 7.64
N GLU A 22 0.61 10.96 6.66
CA GLU A 22 0.28 10.53 5.30
C GLU A 22 1.46 9.86 4.59
N GLN A 23 2.66 10.46 4.67
CA GLN A 23 3.87 9.90 4.06
C GLN A 23 4.24 8.56 4.70
N GLU A 24 4.17 8.45 6.03
CA GLU A 24 4.43 7.18 6.72
C GLU A 24 3.43 6.08 6.33
N LYS A 25 2.16 6.45 6.14
CA LYS A 25 1.14 5.50 5.66
C LYS A 25 1.42 5.05 4.22
N LYS A 26 1.74 5.99 3.33
CA LYS A 26 2.15 5.68 1.93
C LYS A 26 3.39 4.79 1.89
N LYS A 27 4.41 5.11 2.69
CA LYS A 27 5.62 4.31 2.84
C LYS A 27 5.30 2.88 3.31
N PHE A 28 4.38 2.74 4.26
CA PHE A 28 3.95 1.42 4.72
C PHE A 28 3.19 0.64 3.64
N GLU A 29 2.27 1.27 2.91
CA GLU A 29 1.53 0.64 1.81
C GLU A 29 2.49 0.16 0.70
N LYS A 30 3.49 0.97 0.33
CA LYS A 30 4.58 0.58 -0.58
C LYS A 30 5.30 -0.68 -0.09
N LYS A 31 5.71 -0.71 1.19
CA LYS A 31 6.38 -1.88 1.79
C LYS A 31 5.52 -3.14 1.74
N ILE A 32 4.22 -3.02 2.06
CA ILE A 32 3.29 -4.16 1.99
C ILE A 32 3.18 -4.68 0.56
N PHE A 33 2.94 -3.80 -0.41
CA PHE A 33 2.81 -4.22 -1.80
C PHE A 33 4.10 -4.86 -2.33
N PHE A 34 5.26 -4.30 -1.99
CA PHE A 34 6.56 -4.90 -2.31
C PHE A 34 6.66 -6.34 -1.81
N LEU A 35 6.36 -6.59 -0.53
CA LEU A 35 6.44 -7.93 0.06
C LEU A 35 5.46 -8.90 -0.64
N MET A 36 4.27 -8.41 -0.98
CA MET A 36 3.29 -9.19 -1.71
C MET A 36 3.78 -9.58 -3.11
N ALA A 37 4.36 -8.63 -3.84
CA ALA A 37 4.93 -8.86 -5.17
C ALA A 37 6.13 -9.82 -5.12
N ALA A 38 6.99 -9.70 -4.11
CA ALA A 38 8.13 -10.57 -3.92
C ALA A 38 7.71 -12.03 -3.67
N ILE A 39 6.77 -12.25 -2.75
CA ILE A 39 6.19 -13.58 -2.50
C ILE A 39 5.54 -14.14 -3.77
N TYR A 40 4.79 -13.31 -4.50
CA TYR A 40 4.12 -13.74 -5.72
C TYR A 40 5.12 -14.18 -6.79
N CYS A 41 6.17 -13.39 -7.01
CA CYS A 41 7.22 -13.65 -7.98
C CYS A 41 8.02 -14.91 -7.65
N GLU A 42 8.34 -15.14 -6.38
CA GLU A 42 8.98 -16.39 -5.95
C GLU A 42 8.11 -17.61 -6.25
N ASP A 43 6.83 -17.56 -5.90
CA ASP A 43 5.94 -18.71 -6.00
C ASP A 43 5.43 -19.00 -7.43
N HIS A 44 5.21 -17.97 -8.27
CA HIS A 44 4.59 -18.15 -9.60
C HIS A 44 5.57 -18.14 -10.78
N HIS A 45 6.73 -17.50 -10.63
CA HIS A 45 7.69 -17.37 -11.73
C HIS A 45 8.91 -18.26 -11.47
N LEU A 46 8.70 -19.51 -11.05
CA LEU A 46 9.79 -20.44 -10.68
C LEU A 46 10.77 -20.72 -11.82
N THR A 47 10.28 -20.73 -13.06
CA THR A 47 11.06 -20.99 -14.27
C THR A 47 11.77 -19.75 -14.83
N GLU A 48 11.56 -18.58 -14.24
CA GLU A 48 12.20 -17.33 -14.67
C GLU A 48 13.62 -17.26 -14.11
N ASN A 49 14.62 -17.47 -14.98
CA ASN A 49 16.03 -17.51 -14.60
C ASN A 49 16.64 -16.10 -14.45
N ASN A 50 16.00 -15.06 -15.01
CA ASN A 50 16.54 -13.70 -15.03
C ASN A 50 16.09 -12.85 -13.83
N LYS A 51 15.77 -13.47 -12.69
CA LYS A 51 15.40 -12.72 -11.47
C LYS A 51 16.62 -12.03 -10.88
N ILE A 52 16.50 -10.75 -10.58
CA ILE A 52 17.57 -9.93 -9.97
C ILE A 52 17.30 -9.84 -8.47
N SER A 53 18.37 -9.83 -7.66
CA SER A 53 18.27 -9.55 -6.23
C SER A 53 17.66 -8.17 -6.00
N VAL A 54 16.72 -8.04 -5.06
CA VAL A 54 16.11 -6.74 -4.76
C VAL A 54 17.10 -5.72 -4.19
N SER A 55 18.24 -6.18 -3.68
CA SER A 55 19.37 -5.31 -3.28
C SER A 55 20.09 -4.66 -4.46
N ASN A 56 19.90 -5.17 -5.68
CA ASN A 56 20.56 -4.72 -6.90
C ASN A 56 19.57 -4.06 -7.87
N LEU A 57 18.36 -3.78 -7.41
CA LEU A 57 17.32 -3.08 -8.15
C LEU A 57 17.15 -1.69 -7.58
N GLU A 58 16.85 -0.72 -8.44
CA GLU A 58 16.67 0.66 -8.02
C GLU A 58 15.29 0.84 -7.37
N PHE A 59 15.27 1.39 -6.16
CA PHE A 59 14.03 1.77 -5.47
C PHE A 59 14.19 3.18 -4.90
N PRO A 60 13.09 3.87 -4.56
CA PRO A 60 13.18 5.12 -3.81
C PRO A 60 13.97 4.92 -2.51
N ASP A 61 14.79 5.90 -2.11
CA ASP A 61 15.68 5.84 -0.95
C ASP A 61 14.99 5.27 0.30
N GLU A 62 13.74 5.68 0.56
CA GLU A 62 13.01 5.25 1.76
C GLU A 62 12.65 3.75 1.79
N ILE A 63 12.66 3.10 0.63
CA ILE A 63 12.44 1.67 0.43
C ILE A 63 13.78 0.95 0.35
N GLU A 64 14.76 1.52 -0.35
CA GLU A 64 16.10 0.94 -0.47
C GLU A 64 16.76 0.76 0.90
N SER A 65 16.80 1.81 1.74
CA SER A 65 17.37 1.68 3.10
C SER A 65 16.66 0.59 3.90
N TRP A 66 15.34 0.48 3.75
CA TRP A 66 14.55 -0.54 4.44
C TRP A 66 14.84 -1.98 3.97
N ILE A 67 15.12 -2.17 2.68
CA ILE A 67 15.53 -3.47 2.11
C ILE A 67 16.89 -3.86 2.67
N LEU A 68 17.87 -2.95 2.62
CA LEU A 68 19.26 -3.18 3.02
C LEU A 68 19.40 -3.46 4.52
N GLU A 69 18.63 -2.78 5.36
CA GLU A 69 18.60 -3.02 6.82
C GLU A 69 18.08 -4.42 7.21
N ARG A 70 17.41 -5.15 6.30
CA ARG A 70 16.70 -6.38 6.62
C ARG A 70 17.11 -7.52 5.70
N LYS A 71 18.07 -8.34 6.16
CA LYS A 71 18.59 -9.51 5.43
C LYS A 71 17.52 -10.39 4.78
N ARG A 72 16.43 -10.71 5.51
CA ARG A 72 15.33 -11.54 4.97
C ARG A 72 14.63 -10.90 3.77
N ILE A 73 14.58 -9.57 3.73
CA ILE A 73 13.97 -8.81 2.64
C ILE A 73 14.97 -8.65 1.49
N ALA A 74 16.22 -8.33 1.79
CA ALA A 74 17.30 -8.23 0.80
C ALA A 74 17.50 -9.52 -0.02
N ASN A 75 17.17 -10.69 0.55
CA ASN A 75 17.27 -11.97 -0.14
C ASN A 75 16.18 -12.23 -1.20
N TYR A 76 15.14 -11.40 -1.27
CA TYR A 76 14.13 -11.54 -2.31
C TYR A 76 14.72 -11.32 -3.70
N ARG A 77 14.13 -11.98 -4.70
CA ARG A 77 14.46 -11.75 -6.11
C ARG A 77 13.20 -11.48 -6.92
N LEU A 78 13.27 -10.48 -7.80
CA LEU A 78 12.17 -10.10 -8.67
C LEU A 78 12.56 -10.28 -10.14
N CYS A 79 11.61 -10.74 -10.95
CA CYS A 79 11.73 -10.63 -12.39
C CYS A 79 11.42 -9.19 -12.83
N ALA A 80 11.82 -8.84 -14.05
CA ALA A 80 11.60 -7.51 -14.62
C ALA A 80 10.12 -7.09 -14.57
N ALA A 81 9.20 -8.00 -14.92
CA ALA A 81 7.76 -7.72 -14.90
C ALA A 81 7.22 -7.40 -13.50
N CYS A 82 7.60 -8.17 -12.48
CA CYS A 82 7.18 -7.90 -11.11
C CYS A 82 7.80 -6.62 -10.55
N TYR A 83 9.05 -6.33 -10.90
CA TYR A 83 9.71 -5.07 -10.54
C TYR A 83 8.99 -3.86 -11.15
N GLU A 84 8.61 -3.92 -12.44
CA GLU A 84 7.85 -2.86 -13.09
C GLU A 84 6.48 -2.62 -12.41
N LEU A 85 5.78 -3.70 -12.03
CA LEU A 85 4.52 -3.61 -11.31
C LEU A 85 4.69 -2.96 -9.93
N VAL A 86 5.78 -3.25 -9.22
CA VAL A 86 6.11 -2.60 -7.94
C VAL A 86 6.32 -1.09 -8.14
N ASN A 87 7.11 -0.70 -9.14
CA ASN A 87 7.35 0.72 -9.43
C ASN A 87 6.07 1.47 -9.82
N LYS A 88 5.22 0.87 -10.66
CA LYS A 88 3.89 1.41 -10.98
C LYS A 88 3.03 1.59 -9.73
N ALA A 89 3.01 0.59 -8.84
CA ALA A 89 2.28 0.66 -7.59
C ALA A 89 2.81 1.74 -6.65
N PHE A 90 4.13 1.96 -6.61
CA PHE A 90 4.74 3.01 -5.80
C PHE A 90 4.35 4.40 -6.28
N GLN A 91 4.42 4.65 -7.59
CA GLN A 91 3.99 5.92 -8.20
C GLN A 91 2.51 6.18 -7.92
N HIS A 92 1.67 5.15 -8.04
CA HIS A 92 0.25 5.26 -7.75
C HIS A 92 -0.01 5.60 -6.28
N THR A 93 0.67 4.90 -5.36
CA THR A 93 0.55 5.11 -3.91
C THR A 93 1.00 6.52 -3.53
N GLN A 94 2.08 7.01 -4.14
CA GLN A 94 2.58 8.36 -3.91
C GLN A 94 1.57 9.44 -4.26
N ARG A 95 0.87 9.29 -5.39
CA ARG A 95 -0.12 10.24 -5.91
C ARG A 95 -1.51 10.06 -5.28
N CYS A 96 -1.75 8.97 -4.55
CA CYS A 96 -3.05 8.69 -3.95
C CYS A 96 -3.50 9.83 -3.02
N PRO A 97 -4.64 10.48 -3.30
CA PRO A 97 -5.18 11.50 -2.41
C PRO A 97 -5.79 10.86 -1.15
N HIS A 98 -6.35 9.65 -1.28
CA HIS A 98 -7.18 9.00 -0.27
C HIS A 98 -6.40 8.17 0.75
N SER A 99 -5.06 8.15 0.68
CA SER A 99 -4.24 7.23 1.47
C SER A 99 -4.47 7.39 2.97
N THR A 100 -4.87 8.57 3.46
CA THR A 100 -4.98 8.84 4.91
C THR A 100 -6.13 8.11 5.59
N TYR A 101 -7.29 8.00 4.95
CA TYR A 101 -8.47 7.39 5.56
C TYR A 101 -8.85 6.05 4.92
N LYS A 102 -8.42 5.80 3.67
CA LYS A 102 -8.77 4.60 2.95
C LYS A 102 -8.06 3.37 3.52
N THR A 103 -8.75 2.24 3.39
CA THR A 103 -8.34 0.94 3.92
C THR A 103 -7.80 0.04 2.80
N PHE A 104 -8.56 -0.11 1.71
CA PHE A 104 -8.15 -0.90 0.55
C PHE A 104 -8.40 -0.19 -0.77
N CYS A 105 -7.57 -0.49 -1.78
CA CYS A 105 -7.67 0.13 -3.09
C CYS A 105 -9.01 -0.08 -3.82
N HIS A 106 -9.62 -1.26 -3.69
CA HIS A 106 -10.88 -1.60 -4.34
C HIS A 106 -12.12 -0.95 -3.70
N GLU A 107 -12.02 -0.50 -2.45
CA GLU A 107 -13.07 0.27 -1.76
C GLU A 107 -12.96 1.77 -2.06
N CYS A 108 -12.09 2.16 -3.02
CA CYS A 108 -12.00 3.56 -3.41
C CYS A 108 -13.28 3.99 -4.09
N PRO A 109 -13.79 5.18 -3.75
CA PRO A 109 -14.89 5.75 -4.51
C PRO A 109 -14.41 6.44 -5.81
N THR A 110 -13.10 6.40 -6.10
CA THR A 110 -12.51 6.87 -7.36
C THR A 110 -11.74 5.74 -8.02
N MET A 111 -12.11 5.40 -9.26
CA MET A 111 -11.40 4.44 -10.10
C MET A 111 -10.13 5.11 -10.66
N CYS A 112 -9.02 5.02 -9.93
CA CYS A 112 -7.76 5.68 -10.27
C CYS A 112 -6.74 4.77 -10.99
N TYR A 113 -7.02 3.47 -11.06
CA TYR A 113 -6.16 2.49 -11.73
C TYR A 113 -6.71 2.14 -13.10
N ARG A 114 -5.83 2.03 -14.10
CA ARG A 114 -6.17 1.49 -15.42
C ARG A 114 -6.53 0.01 -15.28
N LYS A 115 -7.49 -0.48 -16.07
CA LYS A 115 -7.99 -1.86 -15.96
C LYS A 115 -6.87 -2.89 -16.17
N GLU A 116 -5.99 -2.63 -17.14
CA GLU A 116 -4.89 -3.52 -17.49
C GLU A 116 -3.88 -3.68 -16.33
N ASP A 117 -3.66 -2.60 -15.57
CA ASP A 117 -2.81 -2.64 -14.37
C ASP A 117 -3.52 -3.34 -13.21
N GLN A 118 -4.84 -3.19 -13.06
CA GLN A 118 -5.62 -3.90 -12.03
C GLN A 118 -5.58 -5.42 -12.25
N GLU A 119 -5.73 -5.87 -13.48
CA GLU A 119 -5.69 -7.29 -13.85
C GLU A 119 -4.36 -7.94 -13.48
N LYS A 120 -3.26 -7.18 -13.51
CA LYS A 120 -1.93 -7.66 -13.11
C LYS A 120 -1.70 -7.59 -11.60
N MET A 121 -2.23 -6.56 -10.92
CA MET A 121 -1.99 -6.38 -9.48
C MET A 121 -2.95 -7.18 -8.59
N LEU A 122 -4.19 -7.41 -9.02
CA LEU A 122 -5.18 -8.18 -8.25
C LEU A 122 -4.72 -9.61 -7.94
N PRO A 123 -4.12 -10.38 -8.87
CA PRO A 123 -3.55 -11.70 -8.57
C PRO A 123 -2.50 -11.65 -7.47
N ILE A 124 -1.58 -10.68 -7.53
CA ILE A 124 -0.55 -10.47 -6.49
C ILE A 124 -1.23 -10.23 -5.14
N MET A 125 -2.20 -9.32 -5.10
CA MET A 125 -2.88 -8.98 -3.85
C MET A 125 -3.64 -10.18 -3.26
N ARG A 126 -4.41 -10.89 -4.10
CA ARG A 126 -5.24 -12.04 -3.69
C ARG A 126 -4.40 -13.21 -3.19
N TYR A 127 -3.34 -13.55 -3.92
CA TYR A 127 -2.48 -14.67 -3.56
C TYR A 127 -1.64 -14.36 -2.32
N SER A 128 -0.92 -13.23 -2.36
CA SER A 128 0.07 -12.93 -1.34
C SER A 128 -0.54 -12.42 -0.05
N GLY A 129 -1.81 -12.00 -0.03
CA GLY A 129 -2.50 -11.54 1.18
C GLY A 129 -2.56 -12.59 2.29
N LYS A 130 -2.78 -13.87 1.95
CA LYS A 130 -2.71 -14.95 2.96
C LYS A 130 -1.27 -15.31 3.30
N LYS A 131 -0.37 -15.28 2.32
CA LYS A 131 1.04 -15.71 2.47
C LYS A 131 1.88 -14.72 3.28
N ILE A 132 1.62 -13.42 3.16
CA ILE A 132 2.35 -12.38 3.91
C ILE A 132 2.10 -12.50 5.43
N MET A 133 0.95 -13.05 5.84
CA MET A 133 0.66 -13.36 7.25
C MET A 133 1.68 -14.34 7.82
N TRP A 134 2.06 -15.36 7.05
CA TRP A 134 3.01 -16.38 7.46
C TRP A 134 4.46 -15.94 7.27
N LYS A 135 4.76 -15.26 6.16
CA LYS A 135 6.14 -14.87 5.80
C LYS A 135 6.60 -13.60 6.51
N HIS A 136 5.70 -12.69 6.84
CA HIS A 136 6.00 -11.37 7.42
C HIS A 136 4.94 -10.98 8.49
N PRO A 137 4.83 -11.75 9.59
CA PRO A 137 3.76 -11.57 10.58
C PRO A 137 3.76 -10.18 11.23
N ILE A 138 4.94 -9.59 11.46
CA ILE A 138 5.08 -8.24 12.03
C ILE A 138 4.41 -7.19 11.14
N TYR A 139 4.61 -7.27 9.83
CA TYR A 139 4.00 -6.35 8.87
C TYR A 139 2.49 -6.55 8.79
N THR A 140 2.03 -7.81 8.85
CA THR A 140 0.61 -8.15 8.87
C THR A 140 -0.09 -7.61 10.11
N TRP A 141 0.53 -7.74 11.29
CA TRP A 141 -0.02 -7.20 12.53
C TRP A 141 -0.13 -5.67 12.48
N ARG A 142 0.90 -4.99 11.98
CA ARG A 142 0.88 -3.54 11.78
C ARG A 142 -0.20 -3.13 10.77
N PHE A 143 -0.39 -3.92 9.72
CA PHE A 143 -1.46 -3.71 8.75
C PHE A 143 -2.83 -3.82 9.41
N ILE A 144 -3.10 -4.90 10.16
CA ILE A 144 -4.36 -5.11 10.87
C ILE A 144 -4.65 -3.97 11.86
N LYS A 145 -3.65 -3.52 12.63
CA LYS A 145 -3.79 -2.36 13.52
C LYS A 145 -4.20 -1.09 12.75
N ASN A 146 -3.57 -0.85 11.60
CA ASN A 146 -3.92 0.27 10.74
C ASN A 146 -5.34 0.13 10.15
N LEU A 147 -5.76 -1.07 9.75
CA LEU A 147 -7.13 -1.34 9.29
C LEU A 147 -8.15 -0.97 10.38
N LEU A 148 -7.94 -1.41 11.61
CA LEU A 148 -8.84 -1.14 12.74
C LEU A 148 -8.88 0.35 13.08
N LYS A 149 -7.72 1.02 13.11
CA LYS A 149 -7.63 2.48 13.32
C LYS A 149 -8.43 3.22 12.24
N ASN A 150 -8.27 2.85 10.97
CA ASN A 150 -8.98 3.49 9.86
C ASN A 150 -10.50 3.23 9.92
N LYS A 151 -10.92 2.00 10.21
CA LYS A 151 -12.35 1.66 10.39
C LYS A 151 -13.00 2.50 11.49
N ASN A 152 -12.33 2.66 12.63
CA ASN A 152 -12.82 3.52 13.72
C ASN A 152 -12.88 4.99 13.31
N LYS A 153 -11.88 5.47 12.57
CA LYS A 153 -11.85 6.85 12.05
C LYS A 153 -13.04 7.12 11.13
N ILE A 154 -13.30 6.22 10.17
CA ILE A 154 -14.46 6.30 9.27
C ILE A 154 -15.77 6.24 10.05
N LYS A 155 -15.91 5.31 11.00
CA LYS A 155 -17.12 5.19 11.85
C LYS A 155 -17.41 6.47 12.63
N ASN A 156 -16.38 7.11 13.19
CA ASN A 156 -16.53 8.38 13.90
C ASN A 156 -16.92 9.52 12.96
N MET A 157 -16.32 9.59 11.76
CA MET A 157 -16.70 10.58 10.74
C MET A 157 -18.18 10.47 10.33
N ILE A 158 -18.69 9.24 10.17
CA ILE A 158 -20.10 8.98 9.85
C ILE A 158 -21.00 9.38 11.02
N ARG A 159 -20.61 9.07 12.27
CA ARG A 159 -21.37 9.46 13.47
C ARG A 159 -21.48 10.98 13.63
N GLU A 160 -20.41 11.72 13.36
CA GLU A 160 -20.42 13.19 13.39
C GLU A 160 -21.31 13.77 12.28
N GLU A 161 -21.39 13.11 11.12
CA GLU A 161 -22.30 13.48 10.03
C GLU A 161 -23.77 13.40 10.43
N ASN A 162 -24.17 12.26 11.01
CA ASN A 162 -25.56 12.05 11.40
C ASN A 162 -26.00 13.07 12.47
N ARG A 163 -25.12 13.42 13.41
CA ARG A 163 -25.42 14.46 14.42
C ARG A 163 -25.54 15.86 13.84
N GLY A 164 -24.77 16.18 12.80
CA GLY A 164 -24.82 17.49 12.14
C GLY A 164 -25.93 17.65 11.09
N ALA A 165 -26.60 16.55 10.71
CA ALA A 165 -27.75 16.56 9.83
C ALA A 165 -29.10 16.59 10.59
N GLU A 166 -29.08 16.32 11.90
CA GLU A 166 -30.24 16.34 12.80
C GLU A 166 -30.42 17.69 13.54
N GLY A 167 -29.57 18.69 13.28
CA GLY A 167 -29.64 20.04 13.87
C GLY A 167 -29.54 21.12 12.82
#